data_AF-A0A945CYW4-F1
#
_entry.id   AF-A0A945CYW4-F1
#
_cell.length_a   1.000
_cell.length_b   1.000
_cell.length_c   1.000
_cell.angle_alpha   90.00
_cell.angle_beta   90.00
_cell.angle_gamma   90.00
#
_symmetry.space_group_name_H-M   'P 1'
#
loop_
_entity.id
_entity.type
_entity.pdbx_description
1 polymer ?
#
loop_
_entity_poly.entity_id
_entity_poly.type
_entity_poly.pdbx_seq_one_letter_code
_entity_poly.pdbx_strand_id
1 'polypeptide(L)'
;MSFDSIINILLIILGFGLLIGIHELGHFLAAKWAGIRANAFAVGMGPQVLSYRKGIGFCFKSTSAKVIAKCGKNANDLTDVELREYGISETEYSLRLLPLGGFVSMLGQEDGKPDQVSEDPRSYNSCPIGKRMVVVSAGVIMNLLLAIVFFVICFQIGVNFEAPVVGQIVPGSPASNAYSVAGKGNIENHRIEPGEEIVSINGKEVTTFQDVQIASAMAKPGVPIELTVKNLISGNVCVYEIVPESSEGGLLELGIYPDSTLTLRRGESADLALATLGEQHPELSKLHSGMTLLGICTPTEYLNAKDEAFKPIAQWNQYNWFLEQRLNSVTTQWADGDRKVVIEIPLQIELEILRPVGIPENSPQNFEFGFGGLVPLSKISYVFDTSPNIGSLKEGDVITRVNYLDYPRMGQLRNYLAKQPGGDLQMSVLRGGEEVEVVAQIVEGKLGVLLASALEVPIIAQPLKEVLADVDGKLVPTATPIAGLQILGGS
;
A
#
# COMPACT_ATOMS: atom_id res chain seq x y z
N MET A 1 -6.28 -11.06 19.67
CA MET A 1 -6.34 -9.60 19.41
C MET A 1 -4.89 -9.11 19.39
N SER A 2 -4.46 -8.38 18.35
CA SER A 2 -3.09 -7.85 18.33
C SER A 2 -2.90 -6.80 19.43
N PHE A 3 -1.65 -6.51 19.82
CA PHE A 3 -1.34 -5.46 20.80
C PHE A 3 -1.89 -4.10 20.35
N ASP A 4 -1.77 -3.79 19.06
CA ASP A 4 -2.31 -2.57 18.45
C ASP A 4 -3.83 -2.50 18.55
N SER A 5 -4.51 -3.63 18.37
CA SER A 5 -5.97 -3.69 18.54
C SER A 5 -6.40 -3.35 19.97
N ILE A 6 -5.65 -3.78 20.99
CA ILE A 6 -5.95 -3.48 22.39
C ILE A 6 -5.75 -1.98 22.68
N ILE A 7 -4.65 -1.40 22.17
CA ILE A 7 -4.39 0.04 22.29
C ILE A 7 -5.51 0.85 21.64
N ASN A 8 -5.92 0.48 20.44
CA ASN A 8 -7.00 1.15 19.72
C ASN A 8 -8.32 1.10 20.50
N ILE A 9 -8.67 -0.04 21.09
CA ILE A 9 -9.87 -0.15 21.94
C ILE A 9 -9.77 0.76 23.18
N LEU A 10 -8.62 0.81 23.85
CA LEU A 10 -8.42 1.68 25.00
C LEU A 10 -8.52 3.17 24.62
N LEU A 11 -7.96 3.56 23.47
CA LEU A 11 -8.06 4.92 22.93
C LEU A 11 -9.51 5.29 22.59
N ILE A 12 -10.27 4.36 22.02
CA ILE A 12 -11.70 4.56 21.74
C ILE A 12 -12.47 4.79 23.04
N ILE A 13 -12.26 3.95 24.06
CA ILE A 13 -12.89 4.09 25.38
C ILE A 13 -12.56 5.45 25.99
N LEU A 14 -11.28 5.87 25.95
CA LEU A 14 -10.84 7.16 26.45
C LEU A 14 -11.46 8.33 25.66
N GLY A 15 -11.53 8.21 24.33
CA GLY A 15 -12.10 9.22 23.43
C GLY A 15 -13.60 9.44 23.68
N PHE A 16 -14.38 8.36 23.77
CA PHE A 16 -15.80 8.46 24.14
C PHE A 16 -15.99 8.98 25.57
N GLY A 17 -15.13 8.56 26.50
CA GLY A 17 -15.11 9.06 27.87
C GLY A 17 -14.92 10.57 27.93
N LEU A 18 -13.93 11.09 27.19
CA LEU A 18 -13.65 12.52 27.09
C LEU A 18 -14.80 13.28 26.43
N LEU A 19 -15.35 12.77 25.32
CA LEU A 19 -16.46 13.40 24.61
C LEU A 19 -17.68 13.58 25.51
N ILE A 20 -18.10 12.52 26.21
CA ILE A 20 -19.23 12.61 27.13
C ILE A 20 -18.87 13.46 28.36
N GLY A 21 -17.64 13.36 28.89
CA GLY A 21 -17.21 14.20 30.02
C GLY A 21 -17.29 15.70 29.71
N ILE A 22 -16.89 16.11 28.50
CA ILE A 22 -17.00 17.50 28.03
C ILE A 22 -18.46 17.89 27.76
N HIS A 23 -19.29 16.97 27.28
CA HIS A 23 -20.74 17.17 27.16
C HIS A 23 -21.38 17.52 28.50
N GLU A 24 -21.11 16.71 29.53
CA GLU A 24 -21.61 16.92 30.89
C GLU A 24 -21.06 18.21 31.51
N LEU A 25 -19.79 18.54 31.23
CA LEU A 25 -19.21 19.82 31.63
C LEU A 25 -20.00 21.01 31.06
N GLY A 26 -20.49 20.91 29.83
CA GLY A 26 -21.36 21.92 29.22
C GLY A 26 -22.63 22.16 30.01
N HIS A 27 -23.38 21.09 30.32
CA HIS A 27 -24.58 21.17 31.15
C HIS A 27 -24.28 21.79 32.52
N PHE A 28 -23.20 21.35 33.17
CA PHE A 28 -22.79 21.85 34.48
C PHE A 28 -22.48 23.36 34.47
N LEU A 29 -21.67 23.82 33.51
CA LEU A 29 -21.30 25.23 33.40
C LEU A 29 -22.51 26.10 33.09
N ALA A 30 -23.39 25.66 32.20
CA ALA A 30 -24.62 26.37 31.87
C ALA A 30 -25.59 26.41 33.06
N ALA A 31 -25.72 25.33 33.84
CA ALA A 31 -26.55 25.29 35.03
C ALA A 31 -26.05 26.29 36.09
N LYS A 32 -24.73 26.33 36.34
CA LYS A 32 -24.12 27.31 37.25
C LYS A 32 -24.35 28.74 36.79
N TRP A 33 -24.21 29.02 35.48
CA TRP A 33 -24.49 30.33 34.90
C TRP A 33 -25.97 30.73 35.01
N ALA A 34 -26.89 29.79 34.80
CA ALA A 34 -28.33 30.03 34.90
C ALA A 34 -28.81 30.29 36.34
N GLY A 35 -27.98 29.99 37.34
CA GLY A 35 -28.29 30.08 38.77
C GLY A 35 -28.88 28.78 39.35
N ILE A 36 -28.91 27.70 38.57
CA ILE A 36 -29.47 26.42 38.98
C ILE A 36 -28.49 25.71 39.92
N ARG A 37 -29.03 25.08 40.98
CA ARG A 37 -28.21 24.33 41.93
C ARG A 37 -27.78 23.00 41.32
N ALA A 38 -26.46 22.79 41.22
CA ALA A 38 -25.86 21.53 40.79
C ALA A 38 -25.23 20.83 41.99
N ASN A 39 -25.79 19.69 42.40
CA ASN A 39 -25.43 18.96 43.61
C ASN A 39 -24.19 18.09 43.42
N ALA A 40 -23.98 17.57 42.21
CA ALA A 40 -22.81 16.75 41.86
C ALA A 40 -22.38 16.98 40.42
N PHE A 41 -21.06 16.92 40.21
CA PHE A 41 -20.42 16.81 38.90
C PHE A 41 -19.43 15.66 38.97
N ALA A 42 -19.52 14.70 38.05
CA ALA A 42 -18.58 13.59 38.02
C ALA A 42 -18.04 13.32 36.62
N VAL A 43 -16.76 12.92 36.61
CA VAL A 43 -16.08 12.38 35.43
C VAL A 43 -15.97 10.87 35.60
N GLY A 44 -16.44 10.14 34.60
CA GLY A 44 -16.52 8.68 34.59
C GLY A 44 -17.83 8.10 35.15
N MET A 45 -17.90 6.78 35.15
CA MET A 45 -19.03 5.97 35.59
C MET A 45 -18.64 4.96 36.68
N GLY A 46 -19.65 4.42 37.37
CA GLY A 46 -19.46 3.44 38.44
C GLY A 46 -19.11 4.08 39.79
N PRO A 47 -18.41 3.34 40.68
CA PRO A 47 -18.14 3.79 42.04
C PRO A 47 -17.21 5.01 42.07
N GLN A 48 -17.47 5.94 43.00
CA GLN A 48 -16.60 7.08 43.26
C GLN A 48 -15.27 6.61 43.85
N VAL A 49 -14.17 6.99 43.21
CA VAL A 49 -12.81 6.70 43.67
C VAL A 49 -12.28 7.87 44.49
N LEU A 50 -12.45 9.08 43.98
CA LEU A 50 -12.00 10.32 44.62
C LEU A 50 -13.10 11.37 44.50
N SER A 51 -13.34 12.12 45.56
CA SER A 51 -14.23 13.28 45.53
C SER A 51 -13.64 14.49 46.24
N TYR A 52 -14.12 15.66 45.84
CA TYR A 52 -13.76 16.95 46.39
C TYR A 52 -15.01 17.79 46.59
N ARG A 53 -15.15 18.37 47.79
CA ARG A 53 -16.17 19.37 48.09
C ARG A 53 -15.51 20.52 48.83
N LYS A 54 -15.65 21.75 48.33
CA LYS A 54 -15.13 22.95 48.99
C LYS A 54 -15.76 23.05 50.39
N GLY A 55 -14.94 23.24 51.42
CA GLY A 55 -15.34 23.20 52.84
C GLY A 55 -15.16 21.85 53.56
N ILE A 56 -14.90 20.77 52.80
CA ILE A 56 -14.57 19.43 53.32
C ILE A 56 -13.17 18.97 52.86
N GLY A 57 -12.79 19.28 51.61
CA GLY A 57 -11.53 18.85 51.00
C GLY A 57 -11.66 17.55 50.21
N PHE A 58 -10.53 16.86 50.00
CA PHE A 58 -10.49 15.59 49.28
C PHE A 58 -10.90 14.40 50.17
N CYS A 59 -11.64 13.47 49.57
CA CYS A 59 -12.07 12.23 50.19
C CYS A 59 -11.89 11.07 49.22
N PHE A 60 -11.37 9.94 49.70
CA PHE A 60 -11.53 8.67 49.01
C PHE A 60 -13.02 8.28 49.07
N LYS A 61 -13.63 7.97 47.92
CA LYS A 61 -15.09 7.78 47.74
C LYS A 61 -15.88 9.09 47.93
N SER A 62 -17.06 9.07 48.56
CA SER A 62 -17.94 10.25 48.69
C SER A 62 -17.56 11.18 49.84
N THR A 63 -17.84 12.48 49.70
CA THR A 63 -17.76 13.46 50.80
C THR A 63 -18.92 13.35 51.79
N SER A 64 -20.00 12.63 51.44
CA SER A 64 -21.25 12.55 52.21
C SER A 64 -21.03 12.19 53.68
N ALA A 65 -20.17 11.21 53.99
CA ALA A 65 -19.92 10.79 55.37
C ALA A 65 -19.30 11.91 56.23
N LYS A 66 -18.37 12.68 55.66
CA LYS A 66 -17.76 13.83 56.36
C LYS A 66 -18.72 15.00 56.48
N VAL A 67 -19.58 15.21 55.48
CA VAL A 67 -20.65 16.23 55.55
C VAL A 67 -21.65 15.89 56.65
N ILE A 68 -22.13 14.65 56.71
CA ILE A 68 -23.07 14.20 57.76
C ILE A 68 -22.43 14.32 59.14
N ALA A 69 -21.15 13.96 59.29
CA ALA A 69 -20.43 14.14 60.55
C ALA A 69 -20.31 15.61 60.98
N LYS A 70 -20.29 16.56 60.02
CA LYS A 70 -20.15 18.01 60.28
C LYS A 70 -21.49 18.72 60.48
N CYS A 71 -22.53 18.30 59.76
CA CYS A 71 -23.81 19.03 59.64
C CYS A 71 -25.04 18.23 60.10
N GLY A 72 -24.90 16.94 60.40
CA GLY A 72 -26.00 16.05 60.78
C GLY A 72 -26.94 15.63 59.63
N LYS A 73 -26.80 16.22 58.44
CA LYS A 73 -27.62 15.95 57.23
C LYS A 73 -26.73 15.76 56.00
N ASN A 74 -27.28 15.20 54.92
CA ASN A 74 -26.58 15.15 53.63
C ASN A 74 -26.52 16.56 53.02
N ALA A 75 -25.50 16.84 52.20
CA ALA A 75 -25.36 18.12 51.51
C ALA A 75 -26.56 18.46 50.61
N ASN A 76 -27.21 17.45 50.04
CA ASN A 76 -28.37 17.64 49.16
C ASN A 76 -29.62 18.09 49.91
N ASP A 77 -29.72 17.79 51.22
CA ASP A 77 -30.86 18.13 52.07
C ASP A 77 -30.68 19.47 52.79
N LEU A 78 -29.49 20.07 52.70
CA LEU A 78 -29.19 21.38 53.29
C LEU A 78 -29.67 22.51 52.38
N THR A 79 -30.30 23.51 52.98
CA THR A 79 -30.64 24.77 52.32
C THR A 79 -29.38 25.57 51.98
N ASP A 80 -29.48 26.51 51.04
CA ASP A 80 -28.37 27.38 50.66
C ASP A 80 -27.83 28.22 51.83
N VAL A 81 -28.69 28.54 52.81
CA VAL A 81 -28.30 29.27 54.03
C VAL A 81 -27.46 28.36 54.94
N GLU A 82 -27.95 27.15 55.24
CA GLU A 82 -27.22 26.16 56.05
C GLU A 82 -25.86 25.82 55.41
N LEU A 83 -25.80 25.63 54.09
CA LEU A 83 -24.54 25.37 53.37
C LEU A 83 -23.52 26.50 53.56
N ARG A 84 -23.98 27.77 53.50
CA ARG A 84 -23.12 28.94 53.73
C ARG A 84 -22.65 29.04 55.18
N GLU A 85 -23.53 28.78 56.15
CA GLU A 85 -23.20 28.78 57.58
C GLU A 85 -22.12 27.74 57.92
N TYR A 86 -22.23 26.53 57.37
CA TYR A 86 -21.23 25.49 57.55
C TYR A 86 -19.96 25.66 56.68
N GLY A 87 -19.96 26.65 55.78
CA GLY A 87 -18.88 26.94 54.84
C GLY A 87 -18.63 25.84 53.80
N ILE A 88 -19.69 25.14 53.37
CA ILE A 88 -19.62 23.99 52.46
C ILE A 88 -20.25 24.35 51.11
N SER A 89 -19.62 23.93 50.01
CA SER A 89 -20.16 24.07 48.65
C SER A 89 -21.30 23.09 48.39
N GLU A 90 -22.30 23.50 47.62
CA GLU A 90 -23.43 22.68 47.17
C GLU A 90 -22.98 21.53 46.23
N THR A 91 -21.92 21.73 45.46
CA THR A 91 -21.42 20.75 44.48
C THR A 91 -20.34 19.85 45.05
N GLU A 92 -20.51 18.53 44.89
CA GLU A 92 -19.43 17.54 44.98
C GLU A 92 -18.85 17.26 43.59
N TYR A 93 -17.54 17.41 43.45
CA TYR A 93 -16.79 17.00 42.26
C TYR A 93 -16.24 15.60 42.50
N SER A 94 -16.45 14.64 41.59
CA SER A 94 -15.94 13.27 41.78
C SER A 94 -15.34 12.64 40.53
N LEU A 95 -14.30 11.83 40.73
CA LEU A 95 -13.72 10.93 39.73
C LEU A 95 -14.17 9.50 40.03
N ARG A 96 -14.72 8.84 39.02
CA ARG A 96 -15.24 7.47 39.12
C ARG A 96 -14.33 6.47 38.43
N LEU A 97 -14.48 5.19 38.79
CA LEU A 97 -13.54 4.13 38.41
C LEU A 97 -13.47 3.91 36.89
N LEU A 98 -14.62 3.95 36.20
CA LEU A 98 -14.66 3.71 34.76
C LEU A 98 -14.51 5.05 34.03
N PRO A 99 -13.52 5.21 33.13
CA PRO A 99 -13.31 6.44 32.35
C PRO A 99 -14.32 6.54 31.19
N LEU A 100 -15.57 6.14 31.44
CA LEU A 100 -16.67 6.19 30.51
C LEU A 100 -17.63 7.26 31.01
N GLY A 101 -17.85 8.29 30.23
CA GLY A 101 -18.89 9.25 30.53
C GLY A 101 -18.58 10.27 31.62
N GLY A 102 -19.66 10.83 32.14
CA GLY A 102 -19.75 11.68 33.31
C GLY A 102 -21.22 11.78 33.70
N PHE A 103 -21.52 12.51 34.76
CA PHE A 103 -22.91 12.93 35.00
C PHE A 103 -22.94 14.24 35.79
N VAL A 104 -24.00 15.02 35.56
CA VAL A 104 -24.33 16.19 36.35
C VAL A 104 -25.66 15.97 37.07
N SER A 105 -25.68 16.17 38.39
CA SER A 105 -26.93 16.19 39.15
C SER A 105 -27.40 17.63 39.35
N MET A 106 -28.46 18.02 38.64
CA MET A 106 -29.09 19.33 38.75
C MET A 106 -30.38 19.24 39.55
N LEU A 107 -30.60 20.21 40.44
CA LEU A 107 -31.82 20.29 41.24
C LEU A 107 -33.03 20.52 40.32
N GLY A 108 -34.07 19.68 40.45
CA GLY A 108 -35.28 19.76 39.63
C GLY A 108 -35.19 19.10 38.25
N GLN A 109 -34.10 18.39 37.95
CA GLN A 109 -33.94 17.55 36.76
C GLN A 109 -33.45 16.16 37.20
N GLU A 110 -34.24 15.48 38.04
CA GLU A 110 -33.91 14.12 38.50
C GLU A 110 -34.33 13.09 37.45
N ASP A 111 -33.36 12.48 36.76
CA ASP A 111 -33.62 11.49 35.70
C ASP A 111 -34.42 10.26 36.18
N GLY A 112 -34.39 9.95 37.48
CA GLY A 112 -35.13 8.84 38.08
C GLY A 112 -36.55 9.16 38.54
N LYS A 113 -36.93 10.44 38.61
CA LYS A 113 -38.24 10.93 39.09
C LYS A 113 -38.65 12.22 38.39
N PRO A 114 -39.05 12.16 37.10
CA PRO A 114 -39.36 13.34 36.29
C PRO A 114 -40.50 14.20 36.84
N ASP A 115 -41.39 13.64 37.68
CA ASP A 115 -42.53 14.34 38.27
C ASP A 115 -42.21 15.08 39.58
N GLN A 116 -40.99 14.94 40.14
CA GLN A 116 -40.61 15.68 41.35
C GLN A 116 -40.30 17.14 41.02
N VAL A 117 -41.20 18.02 41.44
CA VAL A 117 -41.01 19.47 41.39
C VAL A 117 -40.42 19.92 42.72
N SER A 118 -39.19 20.42 42.70
CA SER A 118 -38.62 21.14 43.85
C SER A 118 -39.17 22.56 43.88
N GLU A 119 -39.67 22.99 45.04
CA GLU A 119 -40.13 24.37 45.28
C GLU A 119 -38.97 25.38 45.43
N ASP A 120 -37.71 24.92 45.34
CA ASP A 120 -36.55 25.79 45.42
C ASP A 120 -36.51 26.77 44.21
N PRO A 121 -36.33 28.09 44.44
CA PRO A 121 -36.18 29.06 43.35
C PRO A 121 -35.01 28.78 42.39
N ARG A 122 -33.99 28.02 42.82
CA ARG A 122 -32.83 27.58 42.03
C ARG A 122 -33.02 26.18 41.41
N SER A 123 -34.24 25.66 41.43
CA SER A 123 -34.65 24.46 40.69
C SER A 123 -34.67 24.72 39.18
N TYR A 124 -34.28 23.72 38.39
CA TYR A 124 -34.36 23.75 36.93
C TYR A 124 -35.77 24.10 36.43
N ASN A 125 -36.81 23.57 37.10
CA ASN A 125 -38.22 23.79 36.73
C ASN A 125 -38.70 25.23 37.02
N SER A 126 -38.09 25.90 37.99
CA SER A 126 -38.40 27.30 38.37
C SER A 126 -37.71 28.33 37.47
N CYS A 127 -36.79 27.90 36.61
CA CYS A 127 -35.99 28.76 35.75
C CYS A 127 -36.76 29.16 34.46
N PRO A 128 -36.60 30.40 33.95
CA PRO A 128 -37.18 30.80 32.66
C PRO A 128 -36.80 29.86 31.52
N ILE A 129 -37.74 29.62 30.59
CA ILE A 129 -37.59 28.66 29.49
C ILE A 129 -36.32 28.92 28.67
N GLY A 130 -35.98 30.18 28.37
CA GLY A 130 -34.76 30.51 27.62
C GLY A 130 -33.48 30.03 28.31
N LYS A 131 -33.38 30.14 29.64
CA LYS A 131 -32.24 29.62 30.40
C LYS A 131 -32.23 28.09 30.38
N ARG A 132 -33.38 27.44 30.51
CA ARG A 132 -33.50 25.97 30.42
C ARG A 132 -33.03 25.44 29.07
N MET A 133 -33.42 26.10 27.97
CA MET A 133 -32.96 25.74 26.63
C MET A 133 -31.44 25.83 26.50
N VAL A 134 -30.82 26.88 27.03
CA VAL A 134 -29.34 26.99 27.04
C VAL A 134 -28.71 25.85 27.81
N VAL A 135 -29.23 25.49 28.99
CA VAL A 135 -28.70 24.37 29.79
C VAL A 135 -28.81 23.06 29.04
N VAL A 136 -29.94 22.76 28.39
CA VAL A 136 -30.14 21.52 27.63
C VAL A 136 -29.28 21.49 26.36
N SER A 137 -29.06 22.61 25.69
CA SER A 137 -28.22 22.65 24.48
C SER A 137 -26.72 22.72 24.76
N ALA A 138 -26.32 23.08 25.99
CA ALA A 138 -24.91 23.32 26.34
C ALA A 138 -24.00 22.11 26.12
N GLY A 139 -24.49 20.89 26.38
CA GLY A 139 -23.71 19.68 26.12
C GLY A 139 -23.40 19.49 24.64
N VAL A 140 -24.38 19.70 23.75
CA VAL A 140 -24.18 19.61 22.30
C VAL A 140 -23.23 20.71 21.81
N ILE A 141 -23.37 21.93 22.31
CA ILE A 141 -22.48 23.06 21.97
C ILE A 141 -21.04 22.76 22.39
N MET A 142 -20.82 22.20 23.59
CA MET A 142 -19.48 21.83 24.03
C MET A 142 -18.85 20.72 23.18
N ASN A 143 -19.65 19.76 22.71
CA ASN A 143 -19.15 18.74 21.77
C ASN A 143 -18.78 19.33 20.41
N LEU A 144 -19.55 20.31 19.91
CA LEU A 144 -19.19 21.02 18.68
C LEU A 144 -17.88 21.79 18.84
N LEU A 145 -17.69 22.49 19.97
CA LEU A 145 -16.44 23.18 20.28
C LEU A 145 -15.26 22.19 20.38
N LEU A 146 -15.47 21.05 21.05
CA LEU A 146 -14.47 19.99 21.14
C LEU A 146 -14.10 19.44 19.74
N ALA A 147 -15.09 19.25 18.86
CA ALA A 147 -14.86 18.80 17.49
C ALA A 147 -14.04 19.82 16.70
N ILE A 148 -14.29 21.12 16.85
CA ILE A 148 -13.49 22.18 16.22
C ILE A 148 -12.04 22.12 16.73
N VAL A 149 -11.83 21.94 18.04
CA VAL A 149 -10.49 21.82 18.63
C VAL A 149 -9.77 20.59 18.10
N PHE A 150 -10.43 19.43 18.06
CA PHE A 150 -9.85 18.21 17.48
C PHE A 150 -9.53 18.39 16.00
N PHE A 151 -10.41 19.05 15.24
CA PHE A 151 -10.15 19.34 13.84
C PHE A 151 -8.87 20.17 13.68
N VAL A 152 -8.70 21.23 14.46
CA VAL A 152 -7.47 22.04 14.44
C VAL A 152 -6.23 21.20 14.80
N ILE A 153 -6.31 20.37 15.85
CA ILE A 153 -5.19 19.52 16.29
C ILE A 153 -4.83 18.50 15.20
N CYS A 154 -5.82 17.79 14.64
CA CYS A 154 -5.59 16.79 13.60
C CYS A 154 -4.92 17.40 12.36
N PHE A 155 -5.36 18.59 11.92
CA PHE A 155 -4.76 19.27 10.78
C PHE A 155 -3.39 19.88 11.09
N GLN A 156 -3.09 20.22 12.35
CA GLN A 156 -1.73 20.63 12.76
C GLN A 156 -0.73 19.48 12.78
N ILE A 157 -1.18 18.27 13.14
CA ILE A 157 -0.35 17.06 13.09
C ILE A 157 -0.01 16.70 11.64
N GLY A 158 -0.91 17.04 10.71
CA GLY A 158 -0.79 16.66 9.29
C GLY A 158 -1.01 15.17 9.10
N VAL A 159 -1.26 14.77 7.86
CA VAL A 159 -1.29 13.35 7.47
C VAL A 159 -0.34 13.20 6.30
N ASN A 160 0.58 12.25 6.42
CA ASN A 160 1.48 11.92 5.33
C ASN A 160 0.72 11.06 4.33
N PHE A 161 0.67 11.53 3.08
CA PHE A 161 0.19 10.75 1.96
C PHE A 161 1.38 10.33 1.10
N GLU A 162 1.27 9.17 0.49
CA GLU A 162 2.26 8.70 -0.48
C GLU A 162 2.10 9.52 -1.76
N ALA A 163 3.20 10.10 -2.23
CA ALA A 163 3.22 10.81 -3.51
C ALA A 163 2.85 9.84 -4.64
N PRO A 164 2.23 10.30 -5.73
CA PRO A 164 1.79 9.46 -6.83
C PRO A 164 2.95 9.07 -7.75
N VAL A 165 4.08 8.63 -7.18
CA VAL A 165 5.27 8.20 -7.90
C VAL A 165 5.25 6.70 -8.09
N VAL A 166 5.51 6.25 -9.31
CA VAL A 166 5.63 4.84 -9.67
C VAL A 166 6.87 4.27 -9.01
N GLY A 167 6.70 3.34 -8.07
CA GLY A 167 7.81 2.62 -7.44
C GLY A 167 8.06 1.26 -8.08
N GLN A 168 7.01 0.44 -8.16
CA GLN A 168 7.07 -0.89 -8.75
C GLN A 168 5.94 -1.08 -9.76
N ILE A 169 6.26 -1.80 -10.83
CA ILE A 169 5.29 -2.25 -11.83
C ILE A 169 5.30 -3.78 -11.81
N VAL A 170 4.12 -4.39 -11.69
CA VAL A 170 3.98 -5.84 -11.66
C VAL A 170 4.14 -6.39 -13.09
N PRO A 171 5.04 -7.35 -13.34
CA PRO A 171 5.14 -8.01 -14.64
C PRO A 171 3.79 -8.59 -15.08
N GLY A 172 3.46 -8.46 -16.36
CA GLY A 172 2.20 -8.94 -16.93
C GLY A 172 0.97 -8.10 -16.58
N SER A 173 1.08 -7.11 -15.70
CA SER A 173 -0.05 -6.23 -15.36
C SER A 173 -0.41 -5.26 -16.51
N PRO A 174 -1.61 -4.67 -16.48
CA PRO A 174 -2.03 -3.66 -17.46
C PRO A 174 -1.02 -2.52 -17.64
N ALA A 175 -0.44 -2.02 -16.54
CA ALA A 175 0.56 -0.96 -16.60
C ALA A 175 1.90 -1.41 -17.21
N SER A 176 2.30 -2.67 -16.98
CA SER A 176 3.53 -3.22 -17.58
C SER A 176 3.42 -3.36 -19.09
N ASN A 177 2.23 -3.69 -19.58
CA ASN A 177 1.95 -3.85 -21.00
C ASN A 177 1.64 -2.53 -21.73
N ALA A 178 1.43 -1.44 -20.98
CA ALA A 178 1.05 -0.15 -21.54
C ALA A 178 2.21 0.53 -22.28
N TYR A 179 1.86 1.14 -23.41
CA TYR A 179 2.72 2.05 -24.16
C TYR A 179 2.09 3.43 -24.25
N SER A 180 2.94 4.45 -24.32
CA SER A 180 2.49 5.83 -24.49
C SER A 180 1.72 6.00 -25.80
N VAL A 181 0.55 6.64 -25.74
CA VAL A 181 -0.31 6.95 -26.87
C VAL A 181 0.35 7.99 -27.77
N ALA A 182 0.51 7.64 -29.05
CA ALA A 182 1.09 8.54 -30.06
C ALA A 182 0.32 9.86 -30.16
N GLY A 183 1.04 10.98 -30.23
CA GLY A 183 0.47 12.32 -30.36
C GLY A 183 -0.20 12.93 -29.12
N LYS A 184 -0.29 12.23 -27.98
CA LYS A 184 -0.80 12.79 -26.72
C LYS A 184 0.30 13.21 -25.72
N GLY A 185 1.56 12.86 -25.98
CA GLY A 185 2.72 13.19 -25.15
C GLY A 185 3.95 13.62 -25.95
N ASN A 186 5.09 13.75 -25.27
CA ASN A 186 6.37 14.18 -25.87
C ASN A 186 7.23 13.01 -26.37
N ILE A 187 6.90 11.78 -25.97
CA ILE A 187 7.59 10.55 -26.35
C ILE A 187 6.55 9.54 -26.82
N GLU A 188 6.88 8.81 -27.89
CA GLU A 188 6.07 7.71 -28.42
C GLU A 188 6.73 6.37 -28.09
N ASN A 189 5.93 5.31 -27.97
CA ASN A 189 6.37 3.95 -27.59
C ASN A 189 7.18 3.88 -26.27
N HIS A 190 6.97 4.83 -25.36
CA HIS A 190 7.53 4.80 -24.01
C HIS A 190 6.73 3.86 -23.12
N ARG A 191 7.40 3.18 -22.19
CA ARG A 191 6.76 2.38 -21.13
C ARG A 191 6.81 3.16 -19.83
N ILE A 192 5.87 2.88 -18.93
CA ILE A 192 5.93 3.43 -17.58
C ILE A 192 7.18 2.88 -16.90
N GLU A 193 7.96 3.75 -16.27
CA GLU A 193 9.18 3.39 -15.54
C GLU A 193 9.09 3.78 -14.06
N PRO A 194 9.76 3.02 -13.16
CA PRO A 194 9.98 3.45 -11.79
C PRO A 194 10.62 4.85 -11.69
N GLY A 195 10.14 5.66 -10.76
CA GLY A 195 10.55 7.04 -10.53
C GLY A 195 9.76 8.08 -11.33
N GLU A 196 8.83 7.67 -12.20
CA GLU A 196 7.93 8.59 -12.88
C GLU A 196 6.71 8.97 -12.02
N GLU A 197 6.24 10.20 -12.13
CA GLU A 197 5.11 10.74 -11.37
C GLU A 197 3.81 10.66 -12.16
N ILE A 198 2.76 10.09 -11.57
CA ILE A 198 1.40 10.10 -12.12
C ILE A 198 0.76 11.45 -11.80
N VAL A 199 0.55 12.26 -12.83
CA VAL A 199 0.06 13.64 -12.70
C VAL A 199 -1.47 13.69 -12.76
N SER A 200 -2.09 12.87 -13.59
CA SER A 200 -3.55 12.85 -13.72
C SER A 200 -4.10 11.52 -14.22
N ILE A 201 -5.36 11.23 -13.84
CA ILE A 201 -6.14 10.11 -14.33
C ILE A 201 -7.49 10.63 -14.88
N ASN A 202 -7.81 10.29 -16.13
CA ASN A 202 -9.01 10.73 -16.84
C ASN A 202 -9.20 12.26 -16.77
N GLY A 203 -8.10 13.01 -16.95
CA GLY A 203 -8.07 14.48 -16.87
C GLY A 203 -8.25 15.07 -15.47
N LYS A 204 -8.34 14.25 -14.41
CA LYS A 204 -8.35 14.72 -13.02
C LYS A 204 -6.95 14.64 -12.43
N GLU A 205 -6.51 15.73 -11.83
CA GLU A 205 -5.23 15.81 -11.13
C GLU A 205 -5.18 14.79 -9.98
N VAL A 206 -4.03 14.13 -9.86
CA VAL A 206 -3.75 13.12 -8.86
C VAL A 206 -2.71 13.70 -7.91
N THR A 207 -2.98 13.64 -6.60
CA THR A 207 -2.08 14.21 -5.58
C THR A 207 -1.48 13.16 -4.66
N THR A 208 -2.09 11.98 -4.60
CA THR A 208 -1.67 10.88 -3.76
C THR A 208 -1.72 9.57 -4.53
N PHE A 209 -0.91 8.59 -4.13
CA PHE A 209 -0.98 7.25 -4.73
C PHE A 209 -2.33 6.55 -4.45
N GLN A 210 -2.99 6.90 -3.34
CA GLN A 210 -4.35 6.41 -3.05
C GLN A 210 -5.36 6.86 -4.11
N ASP A 211 -5.20 8.07 -4.67
CA ASP A 211 -6.06 8.53 -5.77
C ASP A 211 -5.92 7.61 -6.99
N VAL A 212 -4.71 7.11 -7.28
CA VAL A 212 -4.44 6.14 -8.36
C VAL A 212 -5.16 4.82 -8.10
N GLN A 213 -5.05 4.30 -6.88
CA GLN A 213 -5.71 3.04 -6.49
C GLN A 213 -7.23 3.17 -6.54
N ILE A 214 -7.79 4.28 -6.03
CA ILE A 214 -9.23 4.55 -6.05
C ILE A 214 -9.72 4.69 -7.49
N ALA A 215 -9.01 5.45 -8.32
CA ALA A 215 -9.40 5.65 -9.72
C ALA A 215 -9.39 4.33 -10.51
N SER A 216 -8.40 3.47 -10.25
CA SER A 216 -8.35 2.13 -10.82
C SER A 216 -9.52 1.26 -10.34
N ALA A 217 -9.75 1.19 -9.04
CA ALA A 217 -10.80 0.35 -8.44
C ALA A 217 -12.22 0.80 -8.83
N MET A 218 -12.42 2.10 -9.09
CA MET A 218 -13.69 2.68 -9.51
C MET A 218 -13.88 2.70 -11.04
N ALA A 219 -12.91 2.22 -11.81
CA ALA A 219 -13.03 2.13 -13.25
C ALA A 219 -14.16 1.17 -13.66
N LYS A 220 -14.74 1.39 -14.84
CA LYS A 220 -15.69 0.43 -15.40
C LYS A 220 -14.90 -0.74 -16.00
N PRO A 221 -15.28 -2.00 -15.74
CA PRO A 221 -14.62 -3.15 -16.35
C PRO A 221 -14.55 -3.03 -17.88
N GLY A 222 -13.37 -3.27 -18.45
CA GLY A 222 -13.12 -3.19 -19.89
C GLY A 222 -13.06 -1.78 -20.49
N VAL A 223 -13.18 -0.72 -19.67
CA VAL A 223 -13.03 0.66 -20.13
C VAL A 223 -11.62 1.16 -19.80
N PRO A 224 -10.86 1.66 -20.79
CA PRO A 224 -9.53 2.19 -20.52
C PRO A 224 -9.61 3.46 -19.67
N ILE A 225 -8.65 3.63 -18.78
CA ILE A 225 -8.38 4.89 -18.10
C ILE A 225 -7.21 5.58 -18.78
N GLU A 226 -7.32 6.90 -18.91
CA GLU A 226 -6.24 7.74 -19.41
C GLU A 226 -5.32 8.12 -18.24
N LEU A 227 -4.07 7.67 -18.26
CA LEU A 227 -3.06 7.94 -17.24
C LEU A 227 -2.01 8.89 -17.82
N THR A 228 -1.82 10.07 -17.23
CA THR A 228 -0.74 10.99 -17.59
C THR A 228 0.40 10.84 -16.60
N VAL A 229 1.58 10.51 -17.11
CA VAL A 229 2.78 10.26 -16.32
C VAL A 229 3.86 11.24 -16.77
N LYS A 230 4.61 11.78 -15.81
CA LYS A 230 5.69 12.73 -16.03
C LYS A 230 6.98 12.18 -15.45
N ASN A 231 8.02 12.18 -16.27
CA ASN A 231 9.35 11.87 -15.81
C ASN A 231 9.91 13.06 -15.00
N LEU A 232 10.25 12.82 -13.73
CA LEU A 232 10.69 13.88 -12.81
C LEU A 232 12.05 14.49 -13.17
N ILE A 233 12.89 13.79 -13.93
CA ILE A 233 14.24 14.23 -14.30
C ILE A 233 14.21 15.00 -15.62
N SER A 234 13.69 14.37 -16.67
CA SER A 234 13.65 14.96 -18.02
C SER A 234 12.51 15.96 -18.22
N GLY A 235 11.48 15.89 -17.38
CA GLY A 235 10.24 16.67 -17.53
C GLY A 235 9.33 16.18 -18.67
N ASN A 236 9.69 15.07 -19.33
CA ASN A 236 8.88 14.49 -20.39
C ASN A 236 7.54 13.99 -19.86
N VAL A 237 6.49 14.15 -20.66
CA VAL A 237 5.13 13.73 -20.32
C VAL A 237 4.67 12.69 -21.32
N CYS A 238 4.16 11.58 -20.80
CA CYS A 238 3.61 10.46 -21.56
C CYS A 238 2.17 10.21 -21.10
N VAL A 239 1.30 9.88 -22.05
CA VAL A 239 -0.10 9.56 -21.77
C VAL A 239 -0.35 8.12 -22.17
N TYR A 240 -1.01 7.36 -21.32
CA TYR A 240 -1.30 5.93 -21.50
C TYR A 240 -2.81 5.71 -21.45
N GLU A 241 -3.30 4.77 -22.25
CA GLU A 241 -4.67 4.26 -22.15
C GLU A 241 -4.61 2.82 -21.65
N ILE A 242 -4.99 2.60 -20.39
CA ILE A 242 -4.78 1.33 -19.70
C ILE A 242 -6.12 0.77 -19.28
N VAL A 243 -6.44 -0.48 -19.65
CA VAL A 243 -7.64 -1.17 -19.17
C VAL A 243 -7.29 -1.87 -17.86
N PRO A 244 -7.84 -1.46 -16.70
CA PRO A 244 -7.57 -2.13 -15.43
C PRO A 244 -8.09 -3.58 -15.42
N GLU A 245 -7.37 -4.46 -14.73
CA GLU A 245 -7.72 -5.88 -14.61
C GLU A 245 -8.07 -6.25 -13.17
N SER A 246 -8.88 -7.29 -12.98
CA SER A 246 -9.27 -7.74 -11.64
C SER A 246 -8.09 -8.36 -10.92
N SER A 247 -7.77 -7.87 -9.73
CA SER A 247 -6.86 -8.54 -8.80
C SER A 247 -7.55 -9.70 -8.07
N GLU A 248 -6.78 -10.50 -7.32
CA GLU A 248 -7.31 -11.58 -6.47
C GLU A 248 -8.35 -11.10 -5.44
N GLY A 249 -8.32 -9.80 -5.08
CA GLY A 249 -9.28 -9.15 -4.19
C GLY A 249 -10.59 -8.73 -4.84
N GLY A 250 -10.76 -8.95 -6.16
CA GLY A 250 -11.95 -8.58 -6.92
C GLY A 250 -12.06 -7.09 -7.26
N LEU A 251 -11.04 -6.30 -6.95
CA LEU A 251 -10.93 -4.89 -7.33
C LEU A 251 -10.13 -4.77 -8.63
N LEU A 252 -10.42 -3.73 -9.40
CA LEU A 252 -9.67 -3.42 -10.61
C LEU A 252 -8.35 -2.70 -10.29
N GLU A 253 -7.24 -3.20 -10.81
CA GLU A 253 -5.89 -2.70 -10.56
C GLU A 253 -5.11 -2.50 -11.87
N LEU A 254 -4.17 -1.55 -11.84
CA LEU A 254 -3.22 -1.30 -12.93
C LEU A 254 -1.94 -2.12 -12.78
N GLY A 255 -1.65 -2.64 -11.59
CA GLY A 255 -0.37 -3.27 -11.25
C GLY A 255 0.78 -2.29 -11.02
N ILE A 256 0.48 -1.07 -10.55
CA ILE A 256 1.46 -0.06 -10.13
C ILE A 256 1.41 0.05 -8.60
N TYR A 257 2.58 0.11 -7.97
CA TYR A 257 2.74 0.35 -6.52
C TYR A 257 3.64 1.57 -6.26
N PRO A 258 3.49 2.27 -5.13
CA PRO A 258 4.21 3.50 -4.85
C PRO A 258 5.71 3.27 -4.57
N ASP A 259 6.53 4.30 -4.80
CA ASP A 259 7.97 4.35 -4.50
C ASP A 259 8.30 4.37 -2.98
N SER A 260 7.28 4.28 -2.12
CA SER A 260 7.41 4.45 -0.66
C SER A 260 7.77 3.17 0.09
N THR A 261 7.88 2.00 -0.57
CA THR A 261 8.16 0.74 0.12
C THR A 261 9.59 0.26 -0.09
N LEU A 262 10.32 0.14 1.02
CA LEU A 262 11.59 -0.60 1.09
C LEU A 262 11.37 -2.06 1.46
N THR A 263 10.11 -2.45 1.67
CA THR A 263 9.72 -3.81 2.07
C THR A 263 9.46 -4.65 0.83
N LEU A 264 10.13 -5.80 0.73
CA LEU A 264 9.87 -6.80 -0.30
C LEU A 264 8.41 -7.24 -0.22
N ARG A 265 7.73 -7.22 -1.36
CA ARG A 265 6.32 -7.60 -1.49
C ARG A 265 6.09 -8.99 -0.90
N ARG A 266 4.94 -9.16 -0.24
CA ARG A 266 4.45 -10.45 0.24
C ARG A 266 3.51 -11.09 -0.76
N GLY A 267 3.45 -12.42 -0.72
CA GLY A 267 2.57 -13.22 -1.55
C GLY A 267 3.34 -14.25 -2.36
N GLU A 268 2.60 -15.23 -2.84
CA GLU A 268 3.15 -16.41 -3.52
C GLU A 268 4.05 -16.03 -4.71
N SER A 269 3.64 -15.08 -5.55
CA SER A 269 4.45 -14.62 -6.69
C SER A 269 5.77 -13.96 -6.27
N ALA A 270 5.81 -13.26 -5.14
CA ALA A 270 7.02 -12.62 -4.66
C ALA A 270 7.98 -13.64 -4.03
N ASP A 271 7.46 -14.58 -3.26
CA ASP A 271 8.22 -15.69 -2.71
C ASP A 271 8.80 -16.57 -3.83
N LEU A 272 8.01 -16.80 -4.88
CA LEU A 272 8.40 -17.52 -6.08
C LEU A 272 9.60 -16.86 -6.78
N ALA A 273 9.51 -15.55 -7.03
CA ALA A 273 10.56 -14.79 -7.67
C ALA A 273 11.87 -14.84 -6.85
N LEU A 274 11.77 -14.66 -5.53
CA LEU A 274 12.93 -14.73 -4.63
C LEU A 274 13.55 -16.13 -4.59
N ALA A 275 12.73 -17.19 -4.64
CA ALA A 275 13.23 -18.55 -4.72
C ALA A 275 14.01 -18.80 -6.03
N THR A 276 13.45 -18.39 -7.17
CA THR A 276 14.13 -18.49 -8.48
C THR A 276 15.45 -17.71 -8.50
N LEU A 277 15.45 -16.49 -7.95
CA LEU A 277 16.66 -15.67 -7.80
C LEU A 277 17.68 -16.35 -6.89
N GLY A 278 17.25 -16.93 -5.76
CA GLY A 278 18.12 -17.59 -4.80
C GLY A 278 18.78 -18.88 -5.32
N GLU A 279 18.13 -19.59 -6.24
CA GLU A 279 18.73 -20.77 -6.89
C GLU A 279 19.85 -20.40 -7.88
N GLN A 280 19.71 -19.28 -8.59
CA GLN A 280 20.73 -18.78 -9.52
C GLN A 280 21.83 -18.00 -8.82
N HIS A 281 21.47 -17.28 -7.77
CA HIS A 281 22.33 -16.42 -6.96
C HIS A 281 22.20 -16.84 -5.50
N PRO A 282 23.00 -17.82 -5.03
CA PRO A 282 22.94 -18.32 -3.66
C PRO A 282 23.05 -17.23 -2.59
N GLU A 283 23.71 -16.11 -2.88
CA GLU A 283 23.77 -14.92 -2.02
C GLU A 283 22.40 -14.29 -1.76
N LEU A 284 21.49 -14.34 -2.73
CA LEU A 284 20.13 -13.78 -2.65
C LEU A 284 19.15 -14.72 -1.92
N SER A 285 19.50 -15.99 -1.69
CA SER A 285 18.65 -16.96 -0.97
C SER A 285 18.33 -16.57 0.48
N LYS A 286 19.05 -15.58 1.02
CA LYS A 286 18.79 -14.99 2.33
C LYS A 286 17.64 -13.98 2.34
N LEU A 287 17.21 -13.51 1.15
CA LEU A 287 16.05 -12.64 1.00
C LEU A 287 14.76 -13.47 1.01
N HIS A 288 13.75 -12.98 1.71
CA HIS A 288 12.39 -13.49 1.64
C HIS A 288 11.39 -12.34 1.69
N SER A 289 10.14 -12.61 1.35
CA SER A 289 9.12 -11.59 1.37
C SER A 289 8.96 -10.95 2.76
N GLY A 290 8.62 -9.66 2.78
CA GLY A 290 8.45 -8.88 4.00
C GLY A 290 9.73 -8.34 4.63
N MET A 291 10.92 -8.65 4.11
CA MET A 291 12.16 -7.99 4.55
C MET A 291 12.18 -6.54 4.11
N THR A 292 12.73 -5.65 4.93
CA THR A 292 12.79 -4.20 4.65
C THR A 292 14.21 -3.71 4.46
N LEU A 293 14.53 -3.09 3.33
CA LEU A 293 15.84 -2.51 3.07
C LEU A 293 16.08 -1.33 4.01
N LEU A 294 17.14 -1.41 4.82
CA LEU A 294 17.54 -0.38 5.77
C LEU A 294 18.59 0.58 5.18
N GLY A 295 19.47 0.06 4.34
CA GLY A 295 20.53 0.87 3.76
C GLY A 295 21.38 0.14 2.74
N ILE A 296 22.19 0.91 2.04
CA ILE A 296 23.04 0.47 0.95
C ILE A 296 24.42 1.11 1.06
N CYS A 297 25.45 0.40 0.61
CA CYS A 297 26.79 0.93 0.42
C CYS A 297 27.53 0.14 -0.65
N THR A 298 28.70 0.63 -1.04
CA THR A 298 29.60 -0.14 -1.91
C THR A 298 30.30 -1.26 -1.12
N PRO A 299 30.70 -2.36 -1.79
CA PRO A 299 31.46 -3.42 -1.12
C PRO A 299 32.74 -2.91 -0.43
N THR A 300 33.41 -1.92 -1.04
CA THR A 300 34.61 -1.29 -0.46
C THR A 300 34.30 -0.47 0.80
N GLU A 301 33.21 0.30 0.82
CA GLU A 301 32.78 1.03 2.02
C GLU A 301 32.45 0.04 3.16
N TYR A 302 31.73 -1.05 2.86
CA TYR A 302 31.40 -2.08 3.85
C TYR A 302 32.63 -2.78 4.42
N LEU A 303 33.65 -3.05 3.60
CA LEU A 303 34.91 -3.64 4.08
C LEU A 303 35.63 -2.73 5.09
N ASN A 304 35.54 -1.42 4.90
CA ASN A 304 36.24 -0.44 5.73
C ASN A 304 35.50 -0.11 7.04
N ALA A 305 34.18 0.08 6.98
CA ALA A 305 33.39 0.62 8.09
C ALA A 305 32.25 -0.29 8.58
N LYS A 306 32.06 -1.47 7.95
CA LYS A 306 31.03 -2.46 8.34
C LYS A 306 29.65 -1.82 8.47
N ASP A 307 28.98 -2.00 9.60
CA ASP A 307 27.61 -1.50 9.82
C ASP A 307 27.50 0.03 9.76
N GLU A 308 28.59 0.76 9.98
CA GLU A 308 28.61 2.23 9.87
C GLU A 308 28.70 2.71 8.40
N ALA A 309 28.95 1.81 7.45
CA ALA A 309 29.05 2.14 6.02
C ALA A 309 27.69 2.41 5.37
N PHE A 310 26.61 1.84 5.91
CA PHE A 310 25.30 1.87 5.27
C PHE A 310 24.69 3.27 5.28
N LYS A 311 24.35 3.74 4.08
CA LYS A 311 23.57 4.97 3.90
C LYS A 311 22.09 4.60 3.90
N PRO A 312 21.24 5.27 4.70
CA PRO A 312 19.80 5.01 4.69
C PRO A 312 19.23 5.37 3.32
N ILE A 313 18.29 4.54 2.84
CA ILE A 313 17.51 4.84 1.66
C ILE A 313 16.13 5.31 2.12
N ALA A 314 15.68 6.44 1.58
CA ALA A 314 14.34 6.97 1.77
C ALA A 314 13.72 7.49 0.46
N GLN A 315 14.49 7.51 -0.63
CA GLN A 315 14.09 8.04 -1.93
C GLN A 315 14.74 7.24 -3.06
N TRP A 316 14.03 7.06 -4.19
CA TRP A 316 14.55 6.36 -5.36
C TRP A 316 15.89 6.91 -5.87
N ASN A 317 16.07 8.22 -5.87
CA ASN A 317 17.31 8.86 -6.33
C ASN A 317 18.57 8.38 -5.57
N GLN A 318 18.43 8.02 -4.29
CA GLN A 318 19.53 7.50 -3.47
C GLN A 318 19.91 6.08 -3.91
N TYR A 319 18.93 5.28 -4.33
CA TYR A 319 19.17 3.95 -4.90
C TYR A 319 19.71 4.06 -6.34
N ASN A 320 19.08 4.89 -7.17
CA ASN A 320 19.45 5.09 -8.57
C ASN A 320 20.90 5.57 -8.74
N TRP A 321 21.41 6.37 -7.80
CA TRP A 321 22.82 6.77 -7.80
C TRP A 321 23.77 5.57 -7.89
N PHE A 322 23.49 4.47 -7.17
CA PHE A 322 24.33 3.26 -7.21
C PHE A 322 24.23 2.53 -8.55
N LEU A 323 23.05 2.53 -9.18
CA LEU A 323 22.84 1.94 -10.51
C LEU A 323 23.65 2.68 -11.57
N GLU A 324 23.71 4.01 -11.49
CA GLU A 324 24.47 4.85 -12.42
C GLU A 324 25.99 4.69 -12.31
N GLN A 325 26.51 4.25 -11.16
CA GLN A 325 27.95 4.05 -10.95
C GLN A 325 28.53 2.84 -11.70
N ARG A 326 27.72 2.04 -12.41
CA ARG A 326 28.15 0.81 -13.10
C ARG A 326 28.95 -0.14 -12.21
N LEU A 327 28.52 -0.27 -10.96
CA LEU A 327 29.12 -1.21 -10.00
C LEU A 327 28.78 -2.65 -10.42
N ASN A 328 29.66 -3.60 -10.09
CA ASN A 328 29.38 -5.03 -10.28
C ASN A 328 28.37 -5.53 -9.25
N SER A 329 28.45 -5.00 -8.03
CA SER A 329 27.61 -5.38 -6.89
C SER A 329 27.44 -4.22 -5.91
N VAL A 330 26.41 -4.31 -5.08
CA VAL A 330 26.14 -3.41 -3.95
C VAL A 330 25.91 -4.20 -2.67
N THR A 331 26.36 -3.67 -1.55
CA THR A 331 26.08 -4.28 -0.24
C THR A 331 24.85 -3.63 0.36
N THR A 332 23.88 -4.45 0.73
CA THR A 332 22.58 -4.03 1.26
C THR A 332 22.37 -4.60 2.65
N GLN A 333 21.75 -3.80 3.52
CA GLN A 333 21.33 -4.21 4.86
C GLN A 333 19.81 -4.27 4.91
N TRP A 334 19.27 -5.39 5.35
CA TRP A 334 17.84 -5.66 5.43
C TRP A 334 17.42 -5.94 6.87
N ALA A 335 16.21 -5.54 7.24
CA ALA A 335 15.53 -5.93 8.45
C ALA A 335 14.61 -7.13 8.17
N ASP A 336 14.71 -8.15 9.01
CA ASP A 336 13.79 -9.28 9.13
C ASP A 336 13.34 -9.39 10.59
N GLY A 337 12.20 -8.76 10.91
CA GLY A 337 11.79 -8.54 12.30
C GLY A 337 12.87 -7.76 13.07
N ASP A 338 13.38 -8.36 14.15
CA ASP A 338 14.46 -7.77 14.97
C ASP A 338 15.87 -8.07 14.44
N ARG A 339 15.99 -8.90 13.38
CA ARG A 339 17.29 -9.32 12.83
C ARG A 339 17.71 -8.41 11.68
N LYS A 340 19.02 -8.20 11.57
CA LYS A 340 19.63 -7.54 10.41
C LYS A 340 20.35 -8.58 9.56
N VAL A 341 20.12 -8.52 8.24
CA VAL A 341 20.73 -9.41 7.26
C VAL A 341 21.49 -8.55 6.25
N VAL A 342 22.78 -8.83 6.07
CA VAL A 342 23.61 -8.14 5.08
C VAL A 342 23.83 -9.06 3.89
N ILE A 343 23.58 -8.52 2.70
CA ILE A 343 23.61 -9.25 1.43
C ILE A 343 24.35 -8.39 0.40
N GLU A 344 25.27 -9.00 -0.32
CA GLU A 344 25.85 -8.41 -1.51
C GLU A 344 25.01 -8.83 -2.71
N ILE A 345 24.45 -7.85 -3.42
CA ILE A 345 23.55 -8.06 -4.56
C ILE A 345 24.33 -7.74 -5.84
N PRO A 346 24.48 -8.70 -6.77
CA PRO A 346 25.04 -8.41 -8.09
C PRO A 346 24.08 -7.48 -8.86
N LEU A 347 24.64 -6.48 -9.55
CA LEU A 347 23.86 -5.53 -10.34
C LEU A 347 23.73 -5.91 -11.81
N GLN A 348 24.38 -6.99 -12.23
CA GLN A 348 24.29 -7.53 -13.59
C GLN A 348 23.63 -8.89 -13.54
N ILE A 349 22.53 -9.05 -14.29
CA ILE A 349 21.88 -10.34 -14.51
C ILE A 349 22.62 -11.02 -15.66
N GLU A 350 23.24 -12.17 -15.40
CA GLU A 350 23.90 -12.97 -16.43
C GLU A 350 22.90 -13.98 -16.99
N LEU A 351 22.71 -13.97 -18.32
CA LEU A 351 21.92 -14.98 -19.00
C LEU A 351 22.78 -16.23 -19.24
N GLU A 352 22.24 -17.39 -18.88
CA GLU A 352 22.86 -18.70 -19.07
C GLU A 352 22.54 -19.30 -20.44
N ILE A 353 23.46 -20.13 -20.93
CA ILE A 353 23.26 -20.94 -22.14
C ILE A 353 22.54 -22.23 -21.73
N LEU A 354 21.28 -22.35 -22.15
CA LEU A 354 20.40 -23.46 -21.84
C LEU A 354 20.35 -24.45 -23.01
N ARG A 355 20.42 -25.75 -22.72
CA ARG A 355 20.28 -26.82 -23.73
C ARG A 355 18.94 -27.53 -23.55
N PRO A 356 17.92 -27.30 -24.40
CA PRO A 356 16.62 -27.93 -24.24
C PRO A 356 16.68 -29.46 -24.37
N VAL A 357 15.88 -30.17 -23.56
CA VAL A 357 15.73 -31.63 -23.67
C VAL A 357 14.93 -31.99 -24.93
N GLY A 358 15.28 -33.11 -25.59
CA GLY A 358 14.52 -33.65 -26.72
C GLY A 358 14.80 -32.99 -28.08
N ILE A 359 15.75 -32.07 -28.16
CA ILE A 359 16.24 -31.49 -29.42
C ILE A 359 17.41 -32.35 -29.95
N PRO A 360 17.35 -32.89 -31.18
CA PRO A 360 18.46 -33.62 -31.78
C PRO A 360 19.75 -32.78 -31.82
N GLU A 361 20.91 -33.38 -31.53
CA GLU A 361 22.21 -32.68 -31.51
C GLU A 361 22.56 -32.02 -32.85
N ASN A 362 22.08 -32.58 -33.97
CA ASN A 362 22.29 -32.04 -35.31
C ASN A 362 21.29 -30.94 -35.71
N SER A 363 20.42 -30.52 -34.79
CA SER A 363 19.49 -29.42 -35.05
C SER A 363 20.27 -28.12 -35.26
N PRO A 364 19.86 -27.26 -36.21
CA PRO A 364 20.58 -26.03 -36.52
C PRO A 364 20.65 -25.04 -35.35
N GLN A 365 19.76 -25.18 -34.35
CA GLN A 365 19.77 -24.39 -33.14
C GLN A 365 19.34 -25.26 -31.93
N ASN A 366 20.27 -25.56 -31.03
CA ASN A 366 20.06 -26.40 -29.85
C ASN A 366 20.43 -25.68 -28.52
N PHE A 367 20.54 -24.36 -28.54
CA PHE A 367 20.90 -23.55 -27.38
C PHE A 367 19.98 -22.34 -27.24
N GLU A 368 19.45 -22.11 -26.06
CA GLU A 368 18.68 -20.91 -25.73
C GLU A 368 19.48 -20.06 -24.74
N PHE A 369 19.19 -18.77 -24.67
CA PHE A 369 19.76 -17.88 -23.67
C PHE A 369 18.66 -17.46 -22.72
N GLY A 370 18.84 -17.67 -21.42
CA GLY A 370 17.76 -17.47 -20.44
C GLY A 370 18.26 -17.27 -19.02
N PHE A 371 17.33 -17.22 -18.07
CA PHE A 371 17.58 -17.07 -16.64
C PHE A 371 16.74 -18.07 -15.86
N GLY A 372 17.38 -19.05 -15.20
CA GLY A 372 16.69 -20.05 -14.38
C GLY A 372 15.68 -20.89 -15.16
N GLY A 373 15.86 -21.06 -16.47
CA GLY A 373 14.89 -21.71 -17.37
C GLY A 373 13.84 -20.79 -18.00
N LEU A 374 13.78 -19.51 -17.62
CA LEU A 374 13.00 -18.48 -18.30
C LEU A 374 13.75 -18.02 -19.56
N VAL A 375 13.05 -17.93 -20.68
CA VAL A 375 13.63 -17.55 -21.97
C VAL A 375 12.83 -16.37 -22.53
N PRO A 376 13.47 -15.30 -23.03
CA PRO A 376 12.76 -14.19 -23.64
C PRO A 376 12.07 -14.61 -24.94
N LEU A 377 11.01 -13.91 -25.32
CA LEU A 377 10.35 -14.09 -26.62
C LEU A 377 11.26 -13.70 -27.80
N SER A 378 10.88 -14.18 -28.98
CA SER A 378 11.56 -13.87 -30.24
C SER A 378 11.05 -12.55 -30.81
N LYS A 379 11.89 -11.51 -30.80
CA LYS A 379 11.61 -10.21 -31.45
C LYS A 379 12.24 -10.15 -32.83
N ILE A 380 11.56 -9.53 -33.78
CA ILE A 380 12.13 -9.16 -35.08
C ILE A 380 12.97 -7.90 -34.91
N SER A 381 14.29 -8.04 -35.00
CA SER A 381 15.21 -6.90 -34.93
C SER A 381 15.45 -6.23 -36.27
N TYR A 382 15.19 -6.92 -37.38
CA TYR A 382 15.35 -6.36 -38.72
C TYR A 382 14.58 -7.20 -39.74
N VAL A 383 14.02 -6.53 -40.76
CA VAL A 383 13.40 -7.18 -41.93
C VAL A 383 14.23 -6.82 -43.15
N PHE A 384 14.74 -7.83 -43.87
CA PHE A 384 15.57 -7.58 -45.05
C PHE A 384 14.77 -6.98 -46.20
N ASP A 385 15.38 -6.10 -46.99
CA ASP A 385 14.73 -5.49 -48.18
C ASP A 385 14.30 -6.54 -49.22
N THR A 386 15.02 -7.67 -49.27
CA THR A 386 14.72 -8.81 -50.13
C THR A 386 13.75 -9.81 -49.50
N SER A 387 13.25 -9.52 -48.30
CA SER A 387 12.34 -10.43 -47.59
C SER A 387 10.99 -10.49 -48.29
N PRO A 388 10.41 -11.68 -48.48
CA PRO A 388 9.03 -11.78 -48.96
C PRO A 388 8.02 -11.22 -47.94
N ASN A 389 8.47 -10.91 -46.71
CA ASN A 389 7.65 -10.44 -45.60
C ASN A 389 7.77 -8.95 -45.30
N ILE A 390 8.42 -8.16 -46.16
CA ILE A 390 8.61 -6.72 -45.92
C ILE A 390 7.29 -5.94 -45.73
N GLY A 391 6.19 -6.43 -46.31
CA GLY A 391 4.86 -5.84 -46.14
C GLY A 391 4.06 -6.37 -44.95
N SER A 392 4.43 -7.52 -44.39
CA SER A 392 3.66 -8.23 -43.37
C SER A 392 4.29 -8.15 -41.97
N LEU A 393 5.63 -8.26 -41.91
CA LEU A 393 6.42 -8.19 -40.68
C LEU A 393 7.16 -6.85 -40.58
N LYS A 394 7.36 -6.38 -39.35
CA LYS A 394 8.03 -5.11 -39.05
C LYS A 394 9.12 -5.32 -38.00
N GLU A 395 10.10 -4.43 -38.01
CA GLU A 395 11.03 -4.30 -36.89
C GLU A 395 10.26 -3.98 -35.60
N GLY A 396 10.63 -4.64 -34.51
CA GLY A 396 9.97 -4.53 -33.21
C GLY A 396 8.83 -5.53 -32.97
N ASP A 397 8.33 -6.20 -34.01
CA ASP A 397 7.31 -7.25 -33.83
C ASP A 397 7.84 -8.38 -32.95
N VAL A 398 7.07 -8.79 -31.93
CA VAL A 398 7.42 -9.93 -31.07
C VAL A 398 6.53 -11.11 -31.40
N ILE A 399 7.13 -12.25 -31.74
CA ILE A 399 6.40 -13.42 -32.22
C ILE A 399 5.75 -14.14 -31.04
N THR A 400 4.42 -14.12 -31.00
CA THR A 400 3.59 -14.70 -29.94
C THR A 400 2.99 -16.04 -30.34
N ARG A 401 2.72 -16.27 -31.62
CA ARG A 401 2.20 -17.57 -32.10
C ARG A 401 2.67 -17.88 -33.51
N VAL A 402 3.02 -19.14 -33.78
CA VAL A 402 3.23 -19.66 -35.14
C VAL A 402 2.52 -20.99 -35.28
N ASN A 403 1.39 -21.01 -36.00
CA ASN A 403 0.53 -22.18 -36.11
C ASN A 403 0.15 -22.73 -34.71
N TYR A 404 0.64 -23.92 -34.32
CA TYR A 404 0.39 -24.53 -33.00
C TYR A 404 1.42 -24.17 -31.94
N LEU A 405 2.45 -23.38 -32.28
CA LEU A 405 3.49 -22.97 -31.35
C LEU A 405 3.12 -21.65 -30.69
N ASP A 406 2.59 -21.72 -29.48
CA ASP A 406 2.38 -20.56 -28.62
C ASP A 406 3.67 -20.15 -27.92
N TYR A 407 3.97 -18.86 -27.92
CA TYR A 407 5.13 -18.20 -27.28
C TYR A 407 6.45 -18.93 -27.57
N PRO A 408 6.81 -19.14 -28.84
CA PRO A 408 7.95 -19.99 -29.19
C PRO A 408 9.29 -19.36 -28.77
N ARG A 409 10.14 -20.18 -28.15
CA ARG A 409 11.56 -19.83 -27.97
C ARG A 409 12.25 -19.67 -29.33
N MET A 410 13.35 -18.92 -29.38
CA MET A 410 14.01 -18.62 -30.64
C MET A 410 14.56 -19.87 -31.34
N GLY A 411 15.20 -20.78 -30.61
CA GLY A 411 15.67 -22.06 -31.15
C GLY A 411 14.51 -22.94 -31.61
N GLN A 412 13.43 -23.03 -30.82
CA GLN A 412 12.21 -23.76 -31.18
C GLN A 412 11.58 -23.25 -32.48
N LEU A 413 11.47 -21.92 -32.63
CA LEU A 413 10.97 -21.29 -33.85
C LEU A 413 11.86 -21.60 -35.06
N ARG A 414 13.18 -21.44 -34.93
CA ARG A 414 14.12 -21.75 -36.02
C ARG A 414 14.06 -23.21 -36.45
N ASN A 415 13.99 -24.14 -35.48
CA ASN A 415 13.87 -25.56 -35.75
C ASN A 415 12.55 -25.93 -36.42
N TYR A 416 11.46 -25.23 -36.09
CA TYR A 416 10.17 -25.38 -36.75
C TYR A 416 10.22 -24.90 -38.20
N LEU A 417 10.71 -23.67 -38.43
CA LEU A 417 10.77 -23.05 -39.75
C LEU A 417 11.66 -23.85 -40.71
N ALA A 418 12.80 -24.35 -40.24
CA ALA A 418 13.74 -25.15 -41.05
C ALA A 418 13.13 -26.43 -41.64
N LYS A 419 12.02 -26.93 -41.07
CA LYS A 419 11.32 -28.14 -41.53
C LYS A 419 10.14 -27.83 -42.47
N GLN A 420 9.80 -26.56 -42.67
CA GLN A 420 8.66 -26.19 -43.51
C GLN A 420 9.04 -26.19 -45.00
N PRO A 421 8.20 -26.74 -45.89
CA PRO A 421 8.46 -26.80 -47.32
C PRO A 421 8.40 -25.44 -48.05
N GLY A 422 8.08 -24.36 -47.32
CA GLY A 422 7.83 -23.02 -47.86
C GLY A 422 6.35 -22.73 -48.07
N GLY A 423 6.00 -21.47 -48.33
CA GLY A 423 4.63 -21.00 -48.54
C GLY A 423 4.10 -20.14 -47.39
N ASP A 424 2.79 -19.93 -47.38
CA ASP A 424 2.13 -19.06 -46.41
C ASP A 424 2.06 -19.72 -45.03
N LEU A 425 2.34 -18.91 -44.01
CA LEU A 425 2.39 -19.28 -42.60
C LEU A 425 1.56 -18.28 -41.81
N GLN A 426 0.54 -18.79 -41.11
CA GLN A 426 -0.23 -18.00 -40.15
C GLN A 426 0.56 -17.85 -38.85
N MET A 427 0.66 -16.62 -38.37
CA MET A 427 1.35 -16.28 -37.13
C MET A 427 0.68 -15.07 -36.47
N SER A 428 0.78 -14.97 -35.15
CA SER A 428 0.44 -13.74 -34.43
C SER A 428 1.71 -13.09 -33.90
N VAL A 429 1.73 -11.76 -33.91
CA VAL A 429 2.80 -10.94 -33.36
C VAL A 429 2.23 -9.89 -32.42
N LEU A 430 2.95 -9.60 -31.34
CA LEU A 430 2.71 -8.43 -30.53
C LEU A 430 3.35 -7.22 -31.22
N ARG A 431 2.53 -6.26 -31.62
CA ARG A 431 2.94 -5.02 -32.29
C ARG A 431 2.31 -3.83 -31.57
N GLY A 432 3.13 -3.01 -30.92
CA GLY A 432 2.64 -1.86 -30.16
C GLY A 432 1.71 -2.22 -29.00
N GLY A 433 1.89 -3.41 -28.40
CA GLY A 433 1.05 -3.92 -27.30
C GLY A 433 -0.22 -4.65 -27.74
N GLU A 434 -0.56 -4.66 -29.03
CA GLU A 434 -1.70 -5.41 -29.56
C GLU A 434 -1.25 -6.70 -30.26
N GLU A 435 -2.02 -7.78 -30.08
CA GLU A 435 -1.82 -9.03 -30.82
C GLU A 435 -2.40 -8.88 -32.24
N VAL A 436 -1.55 -9.02 -33.25
CA VAL A 436 -1.89 -8.85 -34.66
C VAL A 436 -1.67 -10.18 -35.38
N GLU A 437 -2.72 -10.67 -36.04
CA GLU A 437 -2.62 -11.82 -36.93
C GLU A 437 -1.97 -11.41 -38.26
N VAL A 438 -0.97 -12.18 -38.68
CA VAL A 438 -0.13 -11.93 -39.85
C VAL A 438 0.01 -13.21 -40.68
N VAL A 439 -0.06 -13.06 -41.99
CA VAL A 439 0.32 -14.11 -42.93
C VAL A 439 1.72 -13.80 -43.44
N ALA A 440 2.69 -14.63 -43.06
CA ALA A 440 4.07 -14.54 -43.50
C ALA A 440 4.38 -15.62 -44.53
N GLN A 441 5.32 -15.37 -45.43
CA GLN A 441 5.84 -16.33 -46.39
C GLN A 441 7.16 -16.93 -45.90
N ILE A 442 7.25 -18.25 -45.97
CA ILE A 442 8.48 -19.00 -45.72
C ILE A 442 9.13 -19.32 -47.06
N VAL A 443 10.41 -18.99 -47.20
CA VAL A 443 11.25 -19.37 -48.35
C VAL A 443 12.48 -20.09 -47.80
N GLU A 444 12.71 -21.33 -48.25
CA GLU A 444 13.84 -22.17 -47.82
C GLU A 444 13.96 -22.28 -46.28
N GLY A 445 12.83 -22.42 -45.60
CA GLY A 445 12.77 -22.54 -44.14
C GLY A 445 13.13 -21.26 -43.37
N LYS A 446 13.08 -20.09 -44.03
CA LYS A 446 13.38 -18.78 -43.45
C LYS A 446 12.25 -17.78 -43.69
N LEU A 447 12.11 -16.85 -42.75
CA LEU A 447 11.19 -15.70 -42.86
C LEU A 447 11.85 -14.48 -43.52
N GLY A 448 13.17 -14.49 -43.76
CA GLY A 448 13.88 -13.31 -44.25
C GLY A 448 13.89 -12.16 -43.23
N VAL A 449 14.13 -12.48 -41.96
CA VAL A 449 14.24 -11.50 -40.86
C VAL A 449 15.40 -11.85 -39.93
N LEU A 450 15.90 -10.87 -39.17
CA LEU A 450 16.78 -11.10 -38.02
C LEU A 450 15.94 -11.18 -36.74
N LEU A 451 16.32 -12.11 -35.86
CA LEU A 451 15.69 -12.30 -34.56
C LEU A 451 16.62 -11.87 -33.43
N ALA A 452 16.05 -11.24 -32.42
CA ALA A 452 16.69 -10.87 -31.15
C ALA A 452 15.79 -11.27 -29.97
N SER A 453 16.32 -11.18 -28.75
CA SER A 453 15.57 -11.41 -27.52
C SER A 453 14.69 -10.20 -27.20
N ALA A 454 13.41 -10.45 -26.88
CA ALA A 454 12.47 -9.45 -26.38
C ALA A 454 12.61 -9.27 -24.86
N LEU A 455 13.72 -8.70 -24.38
CA LEU A 455 13.97 -8.51 -22.94
C LEU A 455 13.11 -7.39 -22.35
N GLU A 456 12.68 -6.46 -23.19
CA GLU A 456 11.84 -5.32 -22.83
C GLU A 456 10.34 -5.64 -22.80
N VAL A 457 9.96 -6.89 -23.04
CA VAL A 457 8.58 -7.35 -22.99
C VAL A 457 8.40 -8.18 -21.71
N PRO A 458 7.39 -7.88 -20.88
CA PRO A 458 7.14 -8.59 -19.63
C PRO A 458 6.44 -9.93 -19.88
N ILE A 459 6.86 -10.64 -20.93
CA ILE A 459 6.31 -11.92 -21.36
C ILE A 459 7.48 -12.82 -21.69
N ILE A 460 7.46 -14.02 -21.13
CA ILE A 460 8.43 -15.08 -21.43
C ILE A 460 7.93 -16.01 -22.53
N ALA A 461 8.88 -16.54 -23.29
CA ALA A 461 8.65 -17.69 -24.14
C ALA A 461 8.32 -18.92 -23.30
N GLN A 462 7.96 -20.03 -23.96
CA GLN A 462 7.71 -21.30 -23.28
C GLN A 462 8.88 -21.65 -22.35
N PRO A 463 8.63 -21.73 -21.03
CA PRO A 463 9.69 -21.97 -20.05
C PRO A 463 10.29 -23.36 -20.22
N LEU A 464 11.60 -23.47 -19.97
CA LEU A 464 12.32 -24.74 -19.96
C LEU A 464 12.30 -25.29 -18.54
N LYS A 465 11.45 -26.29 -18.28
CA LYS A 465 11.42 -26.98 -16.98
C LYS A 465 12.61 -27.91 -16.77
N GLU A 466 13.21 -28.37 -17.85
CA GLU A 466 14.38 -29.23 -17.83
C GLU A 466 15.36 -28.82 -18.92
N VAL A 467 16.65 -28.93 -18.63
CA VAL A 467 17.75 -28.69 -19.57
C VAL A 467 18.78 -29.81 -19.48
N LEU A 468 19.55 -30.00 -20.55
CA LEU A 468 20.70 -30.89 -20.56
C LEU A 468 21.90 -30.17 -19.92
N ALA A 469 22.22 -30.56 -18.69
CA ALA A 469 23.41 -30.10 -17.99
C ALA A 469 24.56 -31.10 -18.19
N ASP A 470 25.79 -30.59 -18.23
CA ASP A 470 26.99 -31.44 -18.23
C ASP A 470 27.31 -31.86 -16.79
N VAL A 471 27.18 -33.15 -16.51
CA VAL A 471 27.55 -33.78 -15.24
C VAL A 471 28.60 -34.83 -15.55
N ASP A 472 29.85 -34.56 -15.15
CA ASP A 472 31.02 -35.43 -15.37
C ASP A 472 31.24 -35.84 -16.83
N GLY A 473 31.04 -34.91 -17.78
CA GLY A 473 31.22 -35.12 -19.22
C GLY A 473 30.04 -35.83 -19.88
N LYS A 474 28.91 -35.98 -19.18
CA LYS A 474 27.67 -36.56 -19.70
C LYS A 474 26.54 -35.55 -19.62
N LEU A 475 25.83 -35.38 -20.73
CA LEU A 475 24.62 -34.58 -20.76
C LEU A 475 23.46 -35.34 -20.12
N VAL A 476 22.95 -34.82 -19.01
CA VAL A 476 21.82 -35.39 -18.27
C VAL A 476 20.68 -34.37 -18.14
N PRO A 477 19.41 -34.79 -18.31
CA PRO A 477 18.27 -33.94 -18.01
C PRO A 477 18.31 -33.49 -16.55
N THR A 478 18.25 -32.19 -16.33
CA THR A 478 18.31 -31.54 -15.02
C THR A 478 17.19 -30.51 -14.93
N ALA A 479 16.47 -30.50 -13.80
CA ALA A 479 15.41 -29.54 -13.56
C ALA A 479 15.98 -28.12 -13.46
N THR A 480 15.28 -27.16 -14.06
CA THR A 480 15.60 -25.73 -13.90
C THR A 480 14.94 -25.16 -12.64
N PRO A 481 15.38 -23.97 -12.18
CA PRO A 481 14.73 -23.29 -11.05
C PRO A 481 13.23 -23.07 -11.20
N ILE A 482 12.73 -22.99 -12.43
CA ILE A 482 11.31 -22.78 -12.71
C ILE A 482 10.49 -24.07 -12.86
N ALA A 483 11.11 -25.26 -12.76
CA ALA A 483 10.47 -26.55 -13.04
C ALA A 483 9.23 -26.82 -12.18
N GLY A 484 9.25 -26.41 -10.92
CA GLY A 484 8.16 -26.58 -9.95
C GLY A 484 7.11 -25.47 -9.95
N LEU A 485 7.33 -24.39 -10.69
CA LEU A 485 6.65 -23.11 -10.49
C LEU A 485 5.39 -22.94 -11.35
N GLN A 486 5.04 -23.95 -12.15
CA GLN A 486 3.88 -23.94 -13.08
C GLN A 486 3.81 -22.74 -14.04
N ILE A 487 4.92 -22.04 -14.24
CA ILE A 487 5.05 -20.91 -15.16
C ILE A 487 4.73 -21.39 -16.58
N LEU A 488 3.98 -20.58 -17.34
CA LEU A 488 3.56 -20.86 -18.72
C LEU A 488 4.17 -19.84 -19.68
N GLY A 489 4.25 -20.18 -20.98
CA GLY A 489 4.56 -19.16 -21.98
C GLY A 489 3.45 -18.10 -21.96
N GLY A 490 3.80 -16.82 -22.08
CA GLY A 490 2.82 -15.74 -21.97
C GLY A 490 2.68 -15.13 -20.56
N SER A 491 3.34 -15.69 -19.53
CA SER A 491 3.23 -15.23 -18.14
C SER A 491 4.32 -14.27 -17.67
#